data_AF-A0ABD0XCP3-F1
#
_entry.id   AF-A0ABD0XCP3-F1
#
_cell.length_a   1.000
_cell.length_b   1.000
_cell.length_c   1.000
_cell.angle_alpha   90.00
_cell.angle_beta   90.00
_cell.angle_gamma   90.00
#
_symmetry.space_group_name_H-M   'P 1'
#
loop_
_entity.id
_entity.type
_entity.pdbx_description
1 polymer ?
#
loop_
_entity_poly.entity_id
_entity_poly.type
_entity_poly.pdbx_seq_one_letter_code
_entity_poly.pdbx_strand_id
1 'polypeptide(L)'
;MENIRVLELYSGIGGMHYALTESGVGAEVVAAVDVNTTANDIYKHNFPNTPLYPKTIEGMTLNDFNKLAFDMILMSPPCQPFTRIGLQGDISDPRTKSFLYILEILPRLNKLPRFILLENVKGFETSSARDSLVNTLKECGYNYQELMVSPTCLGIPNSRLRYFMIAKSPPGSFSFHTTSEIKEGFPPPADQDVNDHSSSASLNSTATTCPEHELQQEEKEDGGVLYKHERSQDAERKSIQNRDQSVQQISHYLEECGGEHMEQHLLSNKTLLRYALLMDIVRPTCRRSVCFTKGYGHYVEGTGSVLQSCMETDMEAVFRSLELLSDEEKLQQLSRLKLRYFSPREIANIMGFPKHFTFPENISTKQQYRVLGNSLNVHVVARLIHILVS
;
A
#
# COMPACT_ATOMS: atom_id res chain seq x y z
N MET A 1 28.69 -15.65 1.68
CA MET A 1 27.40 -16.37 1.83
C MET A 1 26.84 -16.58 0.43
N GLU A 2 26.24 -17.73 0.17
CA GLU A 2 25.51 -17.94 -1.09
C GLU A 2 24.38 -16.92 -1.22
N ASN A 3 24.11 -16.49 -2.45
CA ASN A 3 23.07 -15.49 -2.76
C ASN A 3 21.69 -16.09 -2.47
N ILE A 4 20.81 -15.37 -1.75
CA ILE A 4 19.46 -15.88 -1.42
C ILE A 4 18.63 -15.96 -2.71
N ARG A 5 18.09 -17.13 -3.02
CA ARG A 5 17.27 -17.34 -4.23
C ARG A 5 15.81 -17.04 -3.94
N VAL A 6 15.21 -16.11 -4.67
CA VAL A 6 13.86 -15.59 -4.39
C VAL A 6 12.86 -16.02 -5.46
N LEU A 7 11.74 -16.60 -5.02
CA LEU A 7 10.55 -16.80 -5.82
C LEU A 7 9.56 -15.66 -5.56
N GLU A 8 9.25 -14.88 -6.59
CA GLU A 8 8.28 -13.79 -6.53
C GLU A 8 6.95 -14.24 -7.14
N LEU A 9 5.95 -14.48 -6.30
CA LEU A 9 4.61 -14.89 -6.72
C LEU A 9 3.67 -13.68 -6.74
N TYR A 10 2.77 -13.64 -7.72
CA TYR A 10 1.91 -12.47 -7.97
C TYR A 10 2.76 -11.21 -8.22
N SER A 11 3.76 -11.36 -9.09
CA SER A 11 4.85 -10.38 -9.23
C SER A 11 4.38 -9.01 -9.70
N GLY A 12 3.24 -8.92 -10.39
CA GLY A 12 2.70 -7.67 -10.89
C GLY A 12 3.75 -6.88 -11.68
N ILE A 13 3.98 -5.63 -11.28
CA ILE A 13 4.99 -4.73 -11.90
C ILE A 13 6.35 -4.77 -11.20
N GLY A 14 6.59 -5.76 -10.34
CA GLY A 14 7.88 -5.98 -9.66
C GLY A 14 8.08 -5.16 -8.40
N GLY A 15 7.01 -4.86 -7.67
CA GLY A 15 7.11 -4.14 -6.40
C GLY A 15 7.96 -4.89 -5.37
N MET A 16 7.79 -6.21 -5.25
CA MET A 16 8.61 -7.05 -4.37
C MET A 16 10.07 -7.10 -4.83
N HIS A 17 10.31 -7.18 -6.15
CA HIS A 17 11.68 -7.14 -6.70
C HIS A 17 12.39 -5.82 -6.41
N TYR A 18 11.73 -4.68 -6.62
CA TYR A 18 12.31 -3.39 -6.25
C TYR A 18 12.59 -3.30 -4.76
N ALA A 19 11.68 -3.82 -3.92
CA ALA A 19 11.86 -3.83 -2.47
C ALA A 19 13.04 -4.73 -2.05
N LEU A 20 13.23 -5.87 -2.73
CA LEU A 20 14.38 -6.74 -2.52
C LEU A 20 15.68 -6.00 -2.84
N THR A 21 15.73 -5.30 -3.97
CA THR A 21 16.90 -4.50 -4.38
C THR A 21 17.19 -3.40 -3.37
N GLU A 22 16.16 -2.67 -2.93
CA GLU A 22 16.29 -1.57 -1.98
C GLU A 22 16.70 -2.06 -0.57
N SER A 23 16.29 -3.26 -0.18
CA SER A 23 16.64 -3.82 1.14
C SER A 23 18.15 -4.02 1.35
N GLY A 24 18.93 -4.05 0.28
CA GLY A 24 20.38 -4.28 0.31
C GLY A 24 20.78 -5.72 0.67
N VAL A 25 19.82 -6.63 0.79
CA VAL A 25 20.08 -8.05 1.05
C VAL A 25 20.71 -8.69 -0.20
N GLY A 26 21.74 -9.52 0.00
CA GLY A 26 22.32 -10.35 -1.05
C GLY A 26 21.34 -11.44 -1.50
N ALA A 27 20.46 -11.10 -2.44
CA ALA A 27 19.42 -11.96 -2.98
C ALA A 27 19.21 -11.73 -4.49
N GLU A 28 18.67 -12.74 -5.18
CA GLU A 28 18.30 -12.67 -6.59
C GLU A 28 16.91 -13.28 -6.83
N VAL A 29 16.11 -12.66 -7.70
CA VAL A 29 14.83 -13.24 -8.14
C VAL A 29 15.11 -14.30 -9.20
N VAL A 30 14.85 -15.57 -8.86
CA VAL A 30 15.08 -16.73 -9.75
C VAL A 30 13.85 -17.06 -10.60
N ALA A 31 12.68 -16.60 -10.17
CA ALA A 31 11.43 -16.71 -10.91
C ALA A 31 10.43 -15.66 -10.42
N ALA A 32 9.83 -14.94 -11.36
CA ALA A 32 8.66 -14.11 -11.16
C ALA A 32 7.44 -14.75 -11.85
N VAL A 33 6.28 -14.76 -11.19
CA VAL A 33 5.07 -15.44 -11.70
C VAL A 33 3.86 -14.53 -11.60
N ASP A 34 3.23 -14.25 -12.74
CA ASP A 34 1.96 -13.53 -12.81
C ASP A 34 1.20 -13.87 -14.11
N VAL A 35 -0.12 -13.85 -14.06
CA VAL A 35 -1.01 -14.11 -15.21
C VAL A 35 -1.31 -12.85 -16.02
N ASN A 36 -1.13 -11.67 -15.45
CA ASN A 36 -1.53 -10.42 -16.06
C ASN A 36 -0.53 -9.97 -17.13
N THR A 37 -0.91 -10.06 -18.40
CA THR A 37 -0.05 -9.70 -19.53
C THR A 37 0.44 -8.25 -19.47
N THR A 38 -0.42 -7.29 -19.11
CA THR A 38 -0.03 -5.88 -18.96
C THR A 38 1.03 -5.70 -17.87
N ALA A 39 0.87 -6.37 -16.72
CA ALA A 39 1.84 -6.31 -15.63
C ALA A 39 3.16 -6.98 -16.04
N ASN A 40 3.08 -8.12 -16.74
CA ASN A 40 4.23 -8.85 -17.26
C ASN A 40 5.04 -8.04 -18.28
N ASP A 41 4.39 -7.29 -19.17
CA ASP A 41 5.05 -6.39 -20.12
C ASP A 41 5.85 -5.31 -19.37
N ILE A 42 5.26 -4.72 -18.33
CA ILE A 42 5.92 -3.72 -17.48
C ILE A 42 7.05 -4.33 -16.66
N TYR A 43 6.84 -5.52 -16.08
CA TYR A 43 7.85 -6.24 -15.31
C TYR A 43 9.07 -6.50 -16.19
N LYS A 44 8.87 -7.12 -17.38
CA LYS A 44 9.94 -7.48 -18.30
C LYS A 44 10.69 -6.25 -18.84
N HIS A 45 9.99 -5.13 -19.04
CA HIS A 45 10.61 -3.86 -19.42
C HIS A 45 11.62 -3.36 -18.39
N ASN A 46 11.31 -3.52 -17.10
CA ASN A 46 12.16 -3.07 -16.00
C ASN A 46 13.20 -4.12 -15.56
N PHE A 47 12.90 -5.41 -15.74
CA PHE A 47 13.72 -6.55 -15.33
C PHE A 47 13.94 -7.53 -16.50
N PRO A 48 14.63 -7.13 -17.57
CA PRO A 48 14.72 -7.91 -18.81
C PRO A 48 15.46 -9.25 -18.65
N ASN A 49 16.31 -9.36 -17.62
CA ASN A 49 17.15 -10.54 -17.38
C ASN A 49 16.55 -11.50 -16.35
N THR A 50 15.41 -11.16 -15.74
CA THR A 50 14.77 -11.99 -14.71
C THR A 50 13.81 -12.99 -15.35
N PRO A 51 13.90 -14.29 -15.01
CA PRO A 51 12.95 -15.29 -15.51
C PRO A 51 11.51 -14.95 -15.09
N LEU A 52 10.68 -14.62 -16.08
CA LEU A 52 9.26 -14.31 -15.91
C LEU A 52 8.40 -15.45 -16.48
N TYR A 53 7.48 -15.96 -15.67
CA TYR A 53 6.58 -17.05 -16.01
C TYR A 53 5.15 -16.53 -16.16
N PRO A 54 4.68 -16.25 -17.39
CA PRO A 54 3.34 -15.73 -17.65
C PRO A 54 2.28 -16.84 -17.60
N LYS A 55 2.07 -17.42 -16.41
CA LYS A 55 1.14 -18.54 -16.20
C LYS A 55 0.45 -18.48 -14.84
N THR A 56 -0.61 -19.27 -14.70
CA THR A 56 -1.25 -19.49 -13.39
C THR A 56 -0.27 -20.20 -12.46
N ILE A 57 -0.32 -19.87 -11.17
CA ILE A 57 0.54 -20.50 -10.15
C ILE A 57 0.20 -21.99 -10.05
N GLU A 58 -1.09 -22.32 -10.15
CA GLU A 58 -1.62 -23.69 -10.21
C GLU A 58 -1.15 -24.47 -11.44
N GLY A 59 -0.61 -23.78 -12.45
CA GLY A 59 -0.03 -24.40 -13.64
C GLY A 59 1.43 -24.82 -13.44
N MET A 60 2.06 -24.50 -12.32
CA MET A 60 3.41 -24.94 -11.98
C MET A 60 3.35 -26.21 -11.14
N THR A 61 4.02 -27.26 -11.56
CA THR A 61 4.05 -28.53 -10.81
C THR A 61 4.97 -28.45 -9.60
N LEU A 62 4.80 -29.36 -8.63
CA LEU A 62 5.74 -29.50 -7.50
C LEU A 62 7.20 -29.65 -7.96
N ASN A 63 7.43 -30.36 -9.07
CA ASN A 63 8.76 -30.52 -9.65
C ASN A 63 9.32 -29.19 -10.20
N ASP A 64 8.46 -28.33 -10.77
CA ASP A 64 8.89 -27.00 -11.21
C ASP A 64 9.32 -26.14 -10.03
N PHE A 65 8.56 -26.14 -8.93
CA PHE A 65 8.97 -25.46 -7.70
C PHE A 65 10.29 -26.00 -7.14
N ASN A 66 10.43 -27.32 -7.03
CA ASN A 66 11.65 -27.95 -6.52
C ASN A 66 12.89 -27.61 -7.36
N LYS A 67 12.76 -27.51 -8.68
CA LYS A 67 13.87 -27.15 -9.60
C LYS A 67 14.38 -25.72 -9.41
N LEU A 68 13.52 -24.80 -8.94
CA LEU A 68 13.92 -23.41 -8.73
C LEU A 68 14.88 -23.26 -7.52
N ALA A 69 14.82 -24.21 -6.58
CA ALA A 69 15.69 -24.27 -5.40
C ALA A 69 15.77 -22.92 -4.65
N PHE A 70 14.60 -22.28 -4.44
CA PHE A 70 14.50 -20.98 -3.78
C PHE A 70 14.63 -21.09 -2.25
N ASP A 71 15.12 -20.02 -1.64
CA ASP A 71 15.27 -19.84 -0.19
C ASP A 71 14.24 -18.86 0.38
N MET A 72 13.60 -18.07 -0.48
CA MET A 72 12.64 -17.04 -0.07
C MET A 72 11.43 -17.03 -1.00
N ILE A 73 10.24 -16.88 -0.41
CA ILE A 73 9.01 -16.55 -1.14
C ILE A 73 8.62 -15.11 -0.80
N LEU A 74 8.45 -14.27 -1.82
CA LEU A 74 7.79 -12.98 -1.71
C LEU A 74 6.46 -13.07 -2.45
N MET A 75 5.34 -12.73 -1.81
CA MET A 75 4.02 -12.87 -2.42
C MET A 75 3.00 -11.81 -2.00
N SER A 76 2.16 -11.41 -2.95
CA SER A 76 0.99 -10.53 -2.76
C SER A 76 -0.27 -11.16 -3.37
N PRO A 77 -0.83 -12.23 -2.77
CA PRO A 77 -1.99 -12.91 -3.31
C PRO A 77 -3.21 -11.96 -3.41
N PRO A 78 -4.07 -12.12 -4.42
CA PRO A 78 -5.24 -11.27 -4.60
C PRO A 78 -6.22 -11.40 -3.42
N CYS A 79 -6.69 -10.27 -2.91
CA CYS A 79 -7.48 -10.21 -1.68
C CYS A 79 -8.99 -10.53 -1.84
N GLN A 80 -9.50 -10.67 -3.06
CA GLN A 80 -10.94 -10.85 -3.29
C GLN A 80 -11.31 -12.34 -3.16
N PRO A 81 -12.25 -12.75 -2.29
CA PRO A 81 -13.37 -11.97 -1.74
C PRO A 81 -13.33 -11.69 -0.22
N PHE A 82 -12.18 -11.85 0.46
CA PHE A 82 -12.04 -11.88 1.92
C PHE A 82 -12.58 -10.65 2.70
N THR A 83 -13.00 -9.59 2.00
CA THR A 83 -13.53 -8.34 2.54
C THR A 83 -15.07 -8.26 2.53
N ARG A 84 -15.82 -9.28 2.10
CA ARG A 84 -17.29 -9.28 2.18
C ARG A 84 -17.75 -9.97 3.47
N ILE A 85 -17.95 -9.17 4.50
CA ILE A 85 -18.73 -9.53 5.69
C ILE A 85 -20.06 -10.15 5.22
N GLY A 86 -20.27 -11.45 5.50
CA GLY A 86 -21.59 -12.08 5.43
C GLY A 86 -21.81 -13.22 4.42
N LEU A 87 -20.82 -13.64 3.63
CA LEU A 87 -20.96 -14.86 2.80
C LEU A 87 -19.78 -15.79 3.06
N GLN A 88 -20.04 -16.91 3.75
CA GLN A 88 -19.13 -18.01 4.05
C GLN A 88 -18.68 -18.78 2.76
N GLY A 89 -18.18 -18.07 1.75
CA GLY A 89 -17.77 -18.60 0.45
C GLY A 89 -16.31 -18.30 0.09
N ASP A 90 -15.47 -17.95 1.07
CA ASP A 90 -14.08 -17.52 0.83
C ASP A 90 -13.20 -18.58 0.13
N ILE A 91 -13.47 -19.86 0.37
CA ILE A 91 -12.64 -20.97 -0.13
C ILE A 91 -13.11 -21.45 -1.52
N SER A 92 -14.35 -21.16 -1.92
CA SER A 92 -14.90 -21.58 -3.21
C SER A 92 -14.65 -20.56 -4.34
N ASP A 93 -14.06 -19.41 -4.02
CA ASP A 93 -13.73 -18.39 -5.01
C ASP A 93 -12.53 -18.83 -5.87
N PRO A 94 -12.66 -18.88 -7.20
CA PRO A 94 -11.54 -19.22 -8.09
C PRO A 94 -10.29 -18.37 -7.87
N ARG A 95 -10.42 -17.15 -7.33
CA ARG A 95 -9.31 -16.23 -7.07
C ARG A 95 -8.44 -16.65 -5.89
N THR A 96 -8.98 -17.43 -4.95
CA THR A 96 -8.25 -17.91 -3.76
C THR A 96 -7.56 -19.25 -4.02
N LYS A 97 -7.95 -19.95 -5.09
CA LYS A 97 -7.37 -21.23 -5.52
C LYS A 97 -5.85 -21.21 -5.64
N SER A 98 -5.29 -20.19 -6.27
CA SER A 98 -3.84 -20.05 -6.44
C SER A 98 -3.10 -19.96 -5.09
N PHE A 99 -3.70 -19.29 -4.10
CA PHE A 99 -3.11 -19.17 -2.77
C PHE A 99 -3.20 -20.48 -1.99
N LEU A 100 -4.35 -21.14 -2.02
CA LEU A 100 -4.52 -22.46 -1.42
C LEU A 100 -3.59 -23.51 -2.04
N TYR A 101 -3.33 -23.41 -3.34
CA TYR A 101 -2.37 -24.27 -4.03
C TYR A 101 -0.94 -24.08 -3.50
N ILE A 102 -0.52 -22.84 -3.19
CA ILE A 102 0.78 -22.58 -2.56
C ILE A 102 0.84 -23.24 -1.18
N LEU A 103 -0.23 -23.15 -0.38
CA LEU A 103 -0.30 -23.79 0.93
C LEU A 103 -0.26 -25.32 0.84
N GLU A 104 -0.84 -25.92 -0.20
CA GLU A 104 -0.75 -27.36 -0.47
C GLU A 104 0.66 -27.79 -0.88
N ILE A 105 1.35 -26.96 -1.67
CA ILE A 105 2.69 -27.25 -2.19
C ILE A 105 3.78 -27.07 -1.13
N LEU A 106 3.67 -26.07 -0.25
CA LEU A 106 4.71 -25.70 0.71
C LEU A 106 5.21 -26.91 1.56
N PRO A 107 4.35 -27.72 2.20
CA PRO A 107 4.79 -28.90 2.97
C PRO A 107 5.39 -30.03 2.13
N ARG A 108 5.19 -30.00 0.81
CA ARG A 108 5.62 -31.05 -0.14
C ARG A 108 6.95 -30.74 -0.83
N LEU A 109 7.50 -29.55 -0.62
CA LEU A 109 8.79 -29.14 -1.19
C LEU A 109 9.93 -30.01 -0.63
N ASN A 110 10.90 -30.34 -1.49
CA ASN A 110 12.09 -31.06 -1.07
C ASN A 110 12.96 -30.23 -0.12
N LYS A 111 12.91 -28.90 -0.27
CA LYS A 111 13.58 -27.90 0.55
C LYS A 111 12.58 -26.80 0.88
N LEU A 112 12.27 -26.63 2.16
CA LEU A 112 11.45 -25.51 2.61
C LEU A 112 12.22 -24.19 2.45
N PRO A 113 11.57 -23.12 1.95
CA PRO A 113 12.20 -21.80 1.94
C PRO A 113 12.52 -21.36 3.36
N ARG A 114 13.62 -20.66 3.55
CA ARG A 114 14.02 -20.11 4.85
C ARG A 114 13.18 -18.92 5.25
N PHE A 115 12.66 -18.19 4.27
CA PHE A 115 11.99 -16.91 4.45
C PHE A 115 10.69 -16.85 3.64
N ILE A 116 9.63 -16.35 4.25
CA ILE A 116 8.37 -16.04 3.56
C ILE A 116 7.94 -14.63 3.96
N LEU A 117 7.64 -13.79 2.98
CA LEU A 117 6.98 -12.51 3.17
C LEU A 117 5.70 -12.49 2.36
N LEU A 118 4.59 -12.21 3.03
CA LEU A 118 3.28 -12.03 2.43
C LEU A 118 2.78 -10.62 2.70
N GLU A 119 2.30 -9.95 1.65
CA GLU A 119 1.51 -8.72 1.75
C GLU A 119 0.04 -9.00 1.40
N ASN A 120 -0.87 -8.35 2.12
CA ASN A 120 -2.30 -8.41 1.85
C ASN A 120 -3.02 -7.13 2.33
N VAL A 121 -4.32 -7.03 2.08
CA VAL A 121 -5.12 -5.91 2.55
C VAL A 121 -5.46 -6.03 4.04
N LYS A 122 -5.84 -4.90 4.65
CA LYS A 122 -6.57 -4.91 5.92
C LYS A 122 -7.88 -5.70 5.79
N GLY A 123 -8.15 -6.57 6.76
CA GLY A 123 -9.25 -7.53 6.77
C GLY A 123 -8.81 -8.96 6.40
N PHE A 124 -7.62 -9.13 5.82
CA PHE A 124 -7.06 -10.48 5.59
C PHE A 124 -6.81 -11.22 6.91
N GLU A 125 -6.43 -10.49 7.96
CA GLU A 125 -6.16 -11.03 9.29
C GLU A 125 -7.33 -11.76 9.94
N THR A 126 -8.57 -11.48 9.51
CA THR A 126 -9.79 -12.16 9.99
C THR A 126 -10.30 -13.23 9.02
N SER A 127 -9.54 -13.55 7.97
CA SER A 127 -10.00 -14.44 6.90
C SER A 127 -9.63 -15.91 7.15
N SER A 128 -10.43 -16.82 6.60
CA SER A 128 -10.14 -18.26 6.60
C SER A 128 -8.85 -18.63 5.85
N ALA A 129 -8.47 -17.82 4.85
CA ALA A 129 -7.21 -17.98 4.12
C ALA A 129 -6.01 -17.69 5.01
N ARG A 130 -6.09 -16.66 5.87
CA ARG A 130 -5.06 -16.38 6.87
C ARG A 130 -4.94 -17.53 7.87
N ASP A 131 -6.05 -18.09 8.33
CA ASP A 131 -6.01 -19.23 9.26
C ASP A 131 -5.36 -20.45 8.63
N SER A 132 -5.66 -20.71 7.36
CA SER A 132 -5.01 -21.78 6.59
C SER A 132 -3.50 -21.55 6.48
N LEU A 133 -3.07 -20.32 6.16
CA LEU A 133 -1.65 -19.95 6.10
C LEU A 133 -0.94 -20.19 7.44
N VAL A 134 -1.51 -19.70 8.54
CA VAL A 134 -0.94 -19.87 9.88
C VAL A 134 -0.81 -21.35 10.25
N ASN A 135 -1.81 -22.17 9.95
CA ASN A 135 -1.77 -23.60 10.22
C ASN A 135 -0.66 -24.28 9.39
N THR A 136 -0.58 -24.01 8.09
CA THR A 136 0.49 -24.56 7.23
C THR A 136 1.88 -24.14 7.69
N LEU A 137 2.06 -22.89 8.11
CA LEU A 137 3.35 -22.40 8.63
C LEU A 137 3.74 -23.11 9.93
N LYS A 138 2.78 -23.32 10.84
CA LYS A 138 3.01 -24.08 12.09
C LYS A 138 3.36 -25.55 11.82
N GLU A 139 2.65 -26.20 10.89
CA GLU A 139 2.94 -27.57 10.46
C GLU A 139 4.33 -27.71 9.84
N CYS A 140 4.77 -26.70 9.09
CA CYS A 140 6.13 -26.63 8.53
C CYS A 140 7.19 -26.12 9.54
N GLY A 141 6.80 -25.80 10.78
CA GLY A 141 7.70 -25.38 11.85
C GLY A 141 8.24 -23.95 11.76
N TYR A 142 7.58 -23.04 11.02
CA TYR A 142 8.02 -21.64 10.93
C TYR A 142 7.68 -20.83 12.19
N ASN A 143 8.58 -19.93 12.56
CA ASN A 143 8.25 -18.78 13.41
C ASN A 143 7.73 -17.66 12.51
N TYR A 144 6.68 -16.95 12.92
CA TYR A 144 6.11 -15.85 12.14
C TYR A 144 5.70 -14.67 13.01
N GLN A 145 5.55 -13.51 12.38
CA GLN A 145 4.96 -12.30 12.96
C GLN A 145 4.01 -11.65 11.95
N GLU A 146 2.85 -11.24 12.42
CA GLU A 146 1.86 -10.49 11.65
C GLU A 146 1.94 -9.00 11.98
N LEU A 147 1.81 -8.14 10.96
CA LEU A 147 1.95 -6.70 11.11
C LEU A 147 0.89 -5.92 10.30
N MET A 148 0.45 -4.80 10.86
CA MET A 148 -0.30 -3.74 10.17
C MET A 148 0.60 -2.55 9.92
N VAL A 149 0.96 -2.28 8.66
CA VAL A 149 1.91 -1.22 8.32
C VAL A 149 1.34 -0.31 7.23
N SER A 150 1.52 1.01 7.41
CA SER A 150 1.20 2.04 6.43
C SER A 150 2.46 2.85 6.11
N PRO A 151 2.70 3.29 4.86
CA PRO A 151 3.86 4.10 4.49
C PRO A 151 4.06 5.36 5.34
N THR A 152 2.99 5.87 5.95
CA THR A 152 3.04 6.99 6.91
C THR A 152 4.02 6.76 8.07
N CYS A 153 4.24 5.53 8.52
CA CYS A 153 5.23 5.24 9.57
C CYS A 153 6.70 5.37 9.09
N LEU A 154 6.94 5.47 7.78
CA LEU A 154 8.23 5.80 7.18
C LEU A 154 8.32 7.27 6.75
N GLY A 155 7.38 8.10 7.18
CA GLY A 155 7.33 9.51 6.79
C GLY A 155 6.88 9.74 5.34
N ILE A 156 6.21 8.78 4.71
CA ILE A 156 5.69 8.92 3.34
C ILE A 156 4.24 9.45 3.40
N PRO A 157 3.88 10.51 2.66
CA PRO A 157 2.57 11.16 2.74
C PRO A 157 1.46 10.38 2.02
N ASN A 158 1.34 9.07 2.26
CA ASN A 158 0.30 8.23 1.66
C ASN A 158 -0.25 7.19 2.64
N SER A 159 -1.56 7.23 2.85
CA SER A 159 -2.25 6.22 3.64
C SER A 159 -2.44 4.95 2.80
N ARG A 160 -1.68 3.90 3.08
CA ARG A 160 -1.80 2.59 2.44
C ARG A 160 -1.58 1.47 3.47
N LEU A 161 -2.49 1.38 4.44
CA LEU A 161 -2.44 0.35 5.47
C LEU A 161 -2.60 -1.04 4.84
N ARG A 162 -1.66 -1.93 5.13
CA ARG A 162 -1.61 -3.31 4.63
C ARG A 162 -1.25 -4.28 5.72
N TYR A 163 -1.76 -5.50 5.54
CA TYR A 163 -1.37 -6.69 6.26
C TYR A 163 -0.03 -7.18 5.73
N PHE A 164 0.87 -7.52 6.65
CA PHE A 164 2.08 -8.23 6.35
C PHE A 164 2.23 -9.45 7.26
N MET A 165 2.77 -10.52 6.72
CA MET A 165 3.28 -11.64 7.49
C MET A 165 4.71 -11.92 7.07
N ILE A 166 5.61 -11.96 8.05
CA ILE A 166 6.98 -12.41 7.86
C ILE A 166 7.17 -13.72 8.62
N ALA A 167 7.74 -14.73 7.96
CA ALA A 167 7.99 -16.05 8.54
C ALA A 167 9.40 -16.55 8.25
N LYS A 168 10.05 -17.12 9.26
CA LYS A 168 11.44 -17.58 9.24
C LYS A 168 11.52 -19.03 9.72
N SER A 169 12.16 -19.89 8.94
CA SER A 169 12.33 -21.30 9.32
C SER A 169 13.46 -21.47 10.35
N PRO A 170 13.36 -22.42 11.29
CA PRO A 170 14.47 -22.81 12.16
C PRO A 170 15.72 -23.22 11.36
N PRO A 171 16.94 -22.99 11.87
CA PRO A 171 17.27 -22.44 13.19
C PRO A 171 17.18 -20.90 13.27
N GLY A 172 16.67 -20.23 12.24
CA GLY A 172 16.54 -18.77 12.24
C GLY A 172 15.51 -18.28 13.26
N SER A 173 15.87 -17.25 14.02
CA SER A 173 14.97 -16.48 14.87
C SER A 173 14.95 -15.02 14.44
N PHE A 174 13.89 -14.30 14.79
CA PHE A 174 13.85 -12.86 14.65
C PHE A 174 14.71 -12.19 15.73
N SER A 175 15.22 -10.99 15.44
CA SER A 175 15.92 -10.14 16.42
C SER A 175 14.97 -9.47 17.42
N PHE A 176 13.70 -9.87 17.47
CA PHE A 176 12.67 -9.34 18.35
C PHE A 176 11.76 -10.48 18.80
N HIS A 177 11.07 -10.30 19.93
CA HIS A 177 10.10 -11.28 20.42
C HIS A 177 8.85 -11.31 19.52
N THR A 178 8.59 -12.48 18.93
CA THR A 178 7.36 -12.75 18.16
C THR A 178 6.18 -12.94 19.10
N THR A 179 5.02 -12.40 18.74
CA THR A 179 3.77 -12.56 19.50
C THR A 179 2.67 -13.10 18.59
N SER A 180 1.61 -13.64 19.20
CA SER A 180 0.39 -14.01 18.47
C SER A 180 -0.47 -12.81 18.06
N GLU A 181 -0.14 -11.62 18.56
CA GLU A 181 -0.84 -10.38 18.26
C GLU A 181 -0.28 -9.74 16.99
N ILE A 182 -1.17 -9.06 16.25
CA ILE A 182 -0.80 -8.30 15.07
C ILE A 182 -0.18 -6.99 15.55
N LYS A 183 1.10 -6.76 15.21
CA LYS A 183 1.81 -5.54 15.61
C LYS A 183 1.47 -4.39 14.67
N GLU A 184 1.20 -3.21 15.22
CA GLU A 184 1.09 -1.99 14.43
C GLU A 184 2.49 -1.40 14.19
N GLY A 185 2.81 -1.10 12.93
CA GLY A 185 4.12 -0.56 12.55
C GLY A 185 5.24 -1.61 12.53
N PHE A 186 6.48 -1.13 12.52
CA PHE A 186 7.67 -1.99 12.49
C PHE A 186 8.06 -2.44 13.91
N PRO A 187 8.54 -3.69 14.08
CA PRO A 187 9.05 -4.14 15.36
C PRO A 187 10.34 -3.40 15.73
N PRO A 188 10.52 -3.01 17.00
CA PRO A 188 11.75 -2.37 17.46
C PRO A 188 12.93 -3.36 17.43
N PRO A 189 14.18 -2.88 17.30
CA PRO A 189 15.38 -3.70 17.51
C PRO A 189 15.48 -4.18 18.98
N ALA A 190 16.00 -5.39 19.22
CA ALA A 190 16.17 -5.97 20.56
C ALA A 190 16.92 -5.08 21.57
N ASP A 191 17.83 -4.21 21.13
CA ASP A 191 18.69 -3.41 22.02
C ASP A 191 18.05 -2.08 22.50
N GLN A 192 16.76 -1.84 22.23
CA GLN A 192 16.05 -0.65 22.70
C GLN A 192 15.16 -0.87 23.93
N ASP A 193 15.21 -2.04 24.57
CA ASP A 193 14.67 -2.24 25.92
C ASP A 193 15.71 -1.74 26.96
N VAL A 194 15.91 -0.43 27.05
CA VAL A 194 16.67 0.17 28.15
C VAL A 194 15.73 0.38 29.33
N ASN A 195 15.95 -0.41 30.38
CA ASN A 195 15.48 -0.19 31.75
C ASN A 195 15.62 1.30 32.15
N ASP A 196 14.51 1.97 32.39
CA ASP A 196 14.49 3.19 33.19
C ASP A 196 13.61 2.95 34.44
N HIS A 197 14.22 2.33 35.44
CA HIS A 197 13.72 2.28 36.80
C HIS A 197 14.69 3.04 37.71
N SER A 198 14.53 4.36 37.84
CA SER A 198 14.26 5.01 39.13
C SER A 198 14.34 6.54 39.03
N SER A 199 13.21 7.23 39.07
CA SER A 199 12.88 8.14 40.18
C SER A 199 11.45 8.66 40.01
N SER A 200 10.67 8.50 41.07
CA SER A 200 9.26 8.82 41.19
C SER A 200 8.97 10.31 40.96
N ALA A 201 8.40 10.63 39.81
CA ALA A 201 7.52 11.78 39.63
C ALA A 201 6.33 11.32 38.78
N SER A 202 5.16 11.28 39.41
CA SER A 202 3.90 10.80 38.85
C SER A 202 3.52 11.56 37.58
N LEU A 203 3.81 10.98 36.42
CA LEU A 203 3.34 11.42 35.11
C LEU A 203 2.62 10.23 34.47
N ASN A 204 1.30 10.25 34.56
CA ASN A 204 0.42 9.31 33.87
C ASN A 204 0.57 9.52 32.36
N SER A 205 1.39 8.71 31.68
CA SER A 205 1.37 8.61 30.22
C SER A 205 0.20 7.70 29.83
N THR A 206 -0.91 8.33 29.48
CA THR A 206 -2.07 7.64 28.91
C THR A 206 -1.69 6.99 27.59
N ALA A 207 -1.92 5.67 27.53
CA ALA A 207 -2.09 4.94 26.28
C ALA A 207 -2.99 5.76 25.34
N THR A 208 -2.52 6.10 24.14
CA THR A 208 -3.40 6.64 23.11
C THR A 208 -4.11 5.47 22.42
N THR A 209 -4.95 4.80 23.18
CA THR A 209 -6.15 4.13 22.66
C THR A 209 -7.03 5.21 22.03
N CYS A 210 -7.43 4.99 20.77
CA CYS A 210 -8.55 5.71 20.18
C CYS A 210 -9.78 5.54 21.09
N PRO A 211 -10.35 6.60 21.69
CA PRO A 211 -11.58 6.44 22.44
C PRO A 211 -12.75 6.45 21.46
N GLU A 212 -13.41 5.30 21.33
CA GLU A 212 -14.84 5.30 21.04
C GLU A 212 -15.55 5.83 22.28
N HIS A 213 -15.99 7.08 22.25
CA HIS A 213 -16.89 7.61 23.28
C HIS A 213 -18.05 8.35 22.63
N GLU A 214 -19.24 7.78 22.81
CA GLU A 214 -20.53 8.44 22.65
C GLU A 214 -20.61 9.62 23.62
N LEU A 215 -20.66 10.86 23.11
CA LEU A 215 -20.97 12.05 23.90
C LEU A 215 -21.91 12.99 23.14
N GLN A 216 -22.82 13.54 23.94
CA GLN A 216 -24.07 14.21 23.58
C GLN A 216 -23.86 15.54 22.85
N GLN A 217 -24.87 15.88 22.04
CA GLN A 217 -24.98 17.08 21.23
C GLN A 217 -24.91 18.37 22.07
N GLU A 218 -23.88 19.18 21.81
CA GLU A 218 -23.98 20.64 21.93
C GLU A 218 -23.60 21.24 20.57
N GLU A 219 -24.57 21.86 19.91
CA GLU A 219 -24.41 22.56 18.64
C GLU A 219 -23.52 23.80 18.84
N LYS A 220 -22.31 23.75 18.27
CA LYS A 220 -21.52 24.94 17.94
C LYS A 220 -21.38 25.02 16.43
N GLU A 221 -21.85 26.13 15.87
CA GLU A 221 -21.81 26.47 14.46
C GLU A 221 -20.37 26.62 13.91
N ASP A 222 -20.20 26.03 12.73
CA ASP A 222 -19.40 26.44 11.57
C ASP A 222 -17.90 26.77 11.74
N GLY A 223 -17.08 25.74 11.54
CA GLY A 223 -15.63 25.90 11.42
C GLY A 223 -14.92 24.58 11.16
N GLY A 224 -15.10 23.96 9.99
CA GLY A 224 -14.21 22.85 9.60
C GLY A 224 -14.64 21.92 8.48
N VAL A 225 -15.89 21.98 8.03
CA VAL A 225 -16.37 21.08 6.97
C VAL A 225 -16.28 21.80 5.62
N LEU A 226 -15.23 21.50 4.86
CA LEU A 226 -15.00 22.10 3.53
C LEU A 226 -15.79 21.40 2.42
N TYR A 227 -16.26 20.17 2.66
CA TYR A 227 -16.89 19.32 1.66
C TYR A 227 -18.20 18.74 2.18
N LYS A 228 -19.20 18.63 1.29
CA LYS A 228 -20.59 18.23 1.61
C LYS A 228 -20.75 16.91 2.38
N HIS A 229 -19.73 16.06 2.39
CA HIS A 229 -19.74 14.77 3.07
C HIS A 229 -18.55 14.55 4.03
N GLU A 230 -17.73 15.57 4.28
CA GLU A 230 -16.65 15.47 5.25
C GLU A 230 -17.20 15.68 6.67
N ARG A 231 -17.01 14.69 7.56
CA ARG A 231 -17.38 14.85 8.97
C ARG A 231 -16.34 15.71 9.67
N SER A 232 -16.72 16.43 10.72
CA SER A 232 -15.78 17.23 11.52
C SER A 232 -14.59 16.41 12.04
N GLN A 233 -14.84 15.15 12.40
CA GLN A 233 -13.79 14.19 12.80
C GLN A 233 -12.81 13.87 11.66
N ASP A 234 -13.29 13.78 10.42
CA ASP A 234 -12.43 13.53 9.25
C ASP A 234 -11.58 14.76 8.93
N ALA A 235 -12.15 15.96 9.03
CA ALA A 235 -11.43 17.22 8.87
C ALA A 235 -10.34 17.40 9.93
N GLU A 236 -10.67 17.14 11.20
CA GLU A 236 -9.72 17.16 12.31
C GLU A 236 -8.58 16.15 12.10
N ARG A 237 -8.92 14.91 11.72
CA ARG A 237 -7.93 13.87 11.41
C ARG A 237 -6.98 14.31 10.29
N LYS A 238 -7.49 14.89 9.20
CA LYS A 238 -6.67 15.41 8.09
C LYS A 238 -5.79 16.57 8.53
N SER A 239 -6.30 17.44 9.40
CA SER A 239 -5.53 18.54 9.99
C SER A 239 -4.37 18.03 10.84
N ILE A 240 -4.61 17.04 11.70
CA ILE A 240 -3.57 16.38 12.51
C ILE A 240 -2.51 15.74 11.61
N GLN A 241 -2.92 14.98 10.59
CA GLN A 241 -2.00 14.37 9.63
C GLN A 241 -1.11 15.39 8.91
N ASN A 242 -1.65 16.55 8.54
CA ASN A 242 -0.88 17.61 7.88
C ASN A 242 0.08 18.34 8.83
N ARG A 243 -0.12 18.26 10.15
CA ARG A 243 0.76 18.88 11.17
C ARG A 243 1.95 18.00 11.54
N ASP A 244 1.88 16.70 11.26
CA ASP A 244 2.95 15.74 11.55
C ASP A 244 4.20 16.05 10.70
N GLN A 245 5.22 16.63 11.34
CA GLN A 245 6.46 17.02 10.66
C GLN A 245 7.35 15.83 10.29
N SER A 246 7.12 14.64 10.86
CA SER A 246 7.87 13.42 10.52
C SER A 246 7.53 12.90 9.12
N VAL A 247 6.37 13.27 8.58
CA VAL A 247 5.91 12.88 7.25
C VAL A 247 6.27 13.93 6.22
N GLN A 248 6.98 13.57 5.15
CA GLN A 248 7.38 14.49 4.09
C GLN A 248 6.18 15.16 3.41
N GLN A 249 6.40 16.34 2.83
CA GLN A 249 5.40 16.99 1.99
C GLN A 249 5.25 16.29 0.64
N ILE A 250 4.03 16.33 0.09
CA ILE A 250 3.70 15.79 -1.25
C ILE A 250 4.60 16.38 -2.34
N SER A 251 5.00 17.65 -2.21
CA SER A 251 5.89 18.35 -3.14
C SER A 251 7.17 17.57 -3.49
N HIS A 252 7.72 16.78 -2.56
CA HIS A 252 8.92 15.97 -2.81
C HIS A 252 8.72 14.84 -3.84
N TYR A 253 7.46 14.48 -4.12
CA TYR A 253 7.09 13.37 -4.99
C TYR A 253 6.52 13.83 -6.33
N LEU A 254 6.26 15.14 -6.49
CA LEU A 254 5.72 15.72 -7.70
C LEU A 254 6.77 15.79 -8.80
N GLU A 255 6.33 15.67 -10.05
CA GLU A 255 7.18 15.97 -11.20
C GLU A 255 7.36 17.49 -11.32
N GLU A 256 8.51 17.93 -11.82
CA GLU A 256 8.78 19.36 -12.00
C GLU A 256 7.68 20.00 -12.87
N CYS A 257 7.08 21.08 -12.37
CA CYS A 257 6.00 21.80 -13.06
C CYS A 257 6.54 22.45 -14.33
N GLY A 258 6.35 21.81 -15.48
CA GLY A 258 6.58 22.44 -16.78
C GLY A 258 6.22 21.54 -17.96
N GLY A 259 5.15 21.86 -18.68
CA GLY A 259 4.83 21.29 -20.00
C GLY A 259 3.38 20.85 -20.21
N GLU A 260 3.02 20.65 -21.48
CA GLU A 260 1.72 20.13 -21.97
C GLU A 260 1.30 18.81 -21.29
N HIS A 261 2.27 18.06 -20.76
CA HIS A 261 2.07 16.80 -20.03
C HIS A 261 1.28 16.94 -18.72
N MET A 262 1.21 18.11 -18.09
CA MET A 262 0.40 18.28 -16.87
C MET A 262 -1.07 18.57 -17.18
N GLU A 263 -1.37 19.12 -18.36
CA GLU A 263 -2.75 19.45 -18.75
C GLU A 263 -3.59 18.20 -18.98
N GLN A 264 -2.98 17.11 -19.46
CA GLN A 264 -3.66 15.83 -19.69
C GLN A 264 -4.21 15.19 -18.40
N HIS A 265 -3.72 15.62 -17.23
CA HIS A 265 -4.16 15.11 -15.93
C HIS A 265 -5.23 15.97 -15.26
N LEU A 266 -5.59 17.12 -15.85
CA LEU A 266 -6.63 18.00 -15.33
C LEU A 266 -7.98 17.28 -15.27
N LEU A 267 -8.75 17.60 -14.24
CA LEU A 267 -10.11 17.10 -14.13
C LEU A 267 -11.00 17.73 -15.20
N SER A 268 -11.82 16.90 -15.84
CA SER A 268 -12.82 17.39 -16.79
C SER A 268 -13.89 18.24 -16.10
N ASN A 269 -14.49 19.18 -16.84
CA ASN A 269 -15.61 20.00 -16.34
C ASN A 269 -16.75 19.14 -15.76
N LYS A 270 -17.08 18.03 -16.45
CA LYS A 270 -18.09 17.07 -15.99
C LYS A 270 -17.72 16.44 -14.64
N THR A 271 -16.44 16.13 -14.44
CA THR A 271 -15.93 15.58 -13.18
C THR A 271 -16.00 16.61 -12.07
N LEU A 272 -15.56 17.84 -12.34
CA LEU A 272 -15.58 18.94 -11.37
C LEU A 272 -16.99 19.22 -10.85
N LEU A 273 -17.96 19.43 -11.75
CA LEU A 273 -19.34 19.71 -11.36
C LEU A 273 -19.97 18.60 -10.53
N ARG A 274 -19.73 17.34 -10.92
CA ARG A 274 -20.39 16.21 -10.30
C ARG A 274 -19.77 15.80 -8.97
N TYR A 275 -18.46 15.96 -8.83
CA TYR A 275 -17.72 15.30 -7.77
C TYR A 275 -16.84 16.21 -6.92
N ALA A 276 -16.67 17.51 -7.22
CA ALA A 276 -15.75 18.37 -6.45
C ALA A 276 -15.95 18.30 -4.93
N LEU A 277 -17.20 18.23 -4.46
CA LEU A 277 -17.58 18.12 -3.04
C LEU A 277 -17.38 16.73 -2.42
N LEU A 278 -16.95 15.74 -3.20
CA LEU A 278 -16.71 14.35 -2.79
C LEU A 278 -15.22 13.97 -2.86
N MET A 279 -14.39 14.81 -3.47
CA MET A 279 -12.98 14.49 -3.66
C MET A 279 -12.19 14.85 -2.42
N ASP A 280 -11.22 14.00 -2.10
CA ASP A 280 -10.15 14.40 -1.21
C ASP A 280 -9.12 15.23 -2.00
N ILE A 281 -9.09 16.54 -1.75
CA ILE A 281 -8.17 17.46 -2.43
C ILE A 281 -6.98 17.76 -1.53
N VAL A 282 -5.78 17.65 -2.08
CA VAL A 282 -4.51 17.91 -1.40
C VAL A 282 -3.72 19.02 -2.12
N ARG A 283 -2.86 19.69 -1.37
CA ARG A 283 -1.91 20.71 -1.87
C ARG A 283 -0.49 20.13 -1.86
N PRO A 284 0.47 20.70 -2.62
CA PRO A 284 1.87 20.28 -2.57
C PRO A 284 2.48 20.32 -1.16
N THR A 285 2.01 21.23 -0.30
CA THR A 285 2.46 21.37 1.10
C THR A 285 1.82 20.38 2.06
N CYS A 286 0.77 19.65 1.64
CA CYS A 286 0.14 18.62 2.46
C CYS A 286 1.12 17.48 2.74
N ARG A 287 0.97 16.86 3.90
CA ARG A 287 1.77 15.71 4.37
C ARG A 287 0.93 14.42 4.40
N ARG A 288 -0.12 14.37 3.57
CA ARG A 288 -1.05 13.25 3.50
C ARG A 288 -1.74 13.14 2.13
N SER A 289 -2.00 11.91 1.72
CA SER A 289 -2.88 11.53 0.62
C SER A 289 -3.65 10.26 1.01
N VAL A 290 -4.83 10.02 0.43
CA VAL A 290 -5.55 8.75 0.63
C VAL A 290 -4.99 7.65 -0.27
N CYS A 291 -5.35 6.39 0.00
CA CYS A 291 -4.86 5.24 -0.75
C CYS A 291 -5.21 5.34 -2.24
N PHE A 292 -4.21 5.20 -3.11
CA PHE A 292 -4.45 5.01 -4.54
C PHE A 292 -4.90 3.58 -4.81
N THR A 293 -6.08 3.44 -5.43
CA THR A 293 -6.66 2.15 -5.80
C THR A 293 -6.60 1.93 -7.31
N LYS A 294 -6.84 0.71 -7.76
CA LYS A 294 -6.89 0.37 -9.20
C LYS A 294 -7.94 1.16 -10.01
N GLY A 295 -8.88 1.81 -9.32
CA GLY A 295 -9.93 2.63 -9.92
C GLY A 295 -9.53 4.10 -10.14
N TYR A 296 -8.33 4.51 -9.71
CA TYR A 296 -7.88 5.89 -9.82
C TYR A 296 -7.85 6.36 -11.28
N GLY A 297 -8.30 7.60 -11.52
CA GLY A 297 -8.50 8.16 -12.87
C GLY A 297 -9.73 7.64 -13.61
N HIS A 298 -10.49 6.68 -13.05
CA HIS A 298 -11.74 6.19 -13.63
C HIS A 298 -12.96 6.46 -12.73
N TYR A 299 -12.85 6.08 -11.44
CA TYR A 299 -13.82 6.45 -10.42
C TYR A 299 -13.23 7.57 -9.56
N VAL A 300 -14.08 8.48 -9.11
CA VAL A 300 -13.65 9.66 -8.36
C VAL A 300 -13.62 9.37 -6.86
N GLU A 301 -14.71 8.82 -6.34
CA GLU A 301 -14.86 8.59 -4.91
C GLU A 301 -14.04 7.37 -4.45
N GLY A 302 -13.29 7.53 -3.36
CA GLY A 302 -12.60 6.43 -2.69
C GLY A 302 -11.43 5.81 -3.46
N THR A 303 -10.93 6.45 -4.52
CA THR A 303 -9.84 5.88 -5.35
C THR A 303 -8.48 6.52 -5.16
N GLY A 304 -8.40 7.70 -4.54
CA GLY A 304 -7.17 8.46 -4.38
C GLY A 304 -7.46 9.95 -4.17
N SER A 305 -6.47 10.69 -3.69
CA SER A 305 -6.56 12.15 -3.59
C SER A 305 -6.36 12.80 -4.96
N VAL A 306 -6.80 14.04 -5.12
CA VAL A 306 -6.45 14.89 -6.28
C VAL A 306 -5.69 16.12 -5.85
N LEU A 307 -4.84 16.63 -6.73
CA LEU A 307 -3.91 17.71 -6.42
C LEU A 307 -4.46 19.05 -6.91
N GLN A 308 -4.46 20.06 -6.04
CA GLN A 308 -4.59 21.46 -6.44
C GLN A 308 -3.25 21.94 -7.02
N SER A 309 -3.25 22.38 -8.28
CA SER A 309 -2.01 22.85 -8.95
C SER A 309 -1.81 24.36 -8.83
N CYS A 310 -2.89 25.15 -8.77
CA CYS A 310 -2.82 26.60 -8.69
C CYS A 310 -2.94 27.06 -7.23
N MET A 311 -1.85 27.57 -6.63
CA MET A 311 -1.81 28.02 -5.23
C MET A 311 -2.26 29.48 -5.01
N GLU A 312 -2.43 30.26 -6.08
CA GLU A 312 -2.91 31.64 -6.00
C GLU A 312 -4.39 31.74 -5.61
N THR A 313 -5.15 30.66 -5.86
CA THR A 313 -6.56 30.58 -5.50
C THR A 313 -6.73 29.82 -4.19
N ASP A 314 -7.34 30.46 -3.19
CA ASP A 314 -7.67 29.78 -1.96
C ASP A 314 -8.79 28.76 -2.16
N MET A 315 -8.58 27.55 -1.64
CA MET A 315 -9.52 26.43 -1.78
C MET A 315 -10.74 26.67 -0.89
N GLU A 316 -10.55 27.17 0.33
CA GLU A 316 -11.64 27.34 1.28
C GLU A 316 -12.65 28.38 0.78
N ALA A 317 -12.13 29.50 0.25
CA ALA A 317 -12.95 30.54 -0.38
C ALA A 317 -13.75 30.01 -1.58
N VAL A 318 -13.17 29.15 -2.43
CA VAL A 318 -13.90 28.54 -3.55
C VAL A 318 -15.03 27.68 -3.02
N PHE A 319 -14.75 26.77 -2.08
CA PHE A 319 -15.74 25.79 -1.62
C PHE A 319 -16.88 26.39 -0.80
N ARG A 320 -16.63 27.42 0.02
CA ARG A 320 -17.69 28.12 0.78
C ARG A 320 -18.78 28.75 -0.09
N SER A 321 -18.44 29.15 -1.32
CA SER A 321 -19.38 29.80 -2.23
C SER A 321 -20.07 28.82 -3.19
N LEU A 322 -19.60 27.58 -3.32
CA LEU A 322 -20.03 26.65 -4.39
C LEU A 322 -21.53 26.30 -4.36
N GLU A 323 -22.13 26.17 -3.18
CA GLU A 323 -23.52 25.67 -3.07
C GLU A 323 -24.56 26.67 -3.57
N LEU A 324 -24.23 27.97 -3.58
CA LEU A 324 -25.13 29.06 -3.96
C LEU A 324 -25.02 29.46 -5.43
N LEU A 325 -24.06 28.88 -6.17
CA LEU A 325 -23.73 29.28 -7.53
C LEU A 325 -24.45 28.43 -8.58
N SER A 326 -24.65 29.03 -9.77
CA SER A 326 -25.03 28.29 -10.98
C SER A 326 -23.91 27.33 -11.42
N ASP A 327 -24.22 26.36 -12.27
CA ASP A 327 -23.22 25.38 -12.72
C ASP A 327 -22.11 26.04 -13.56
N GLU A 328 -22.43 27.07 -14.35
CA GLU A 328 -21.42 27.86 -15.06
C GLU A 328 -20.45 28.58 -14.09
N GLU A 329 -20.99 29.20 -13.04
CA GLU A 329 -20.19 29.90 -12.03
C GLU A 329 -19.37 28.93 -11.17
N LYS A 330 -19.93 27.77 -10.81
CA LYS A 330 -19.18 26.69 -10.13
C LYS A 330 -17.99 26.24 -10.96
N LEU A 331 -18.20 25.99 -12.26
CA LEU A 331 -17.12 25.62 -13.16
C LEU A 331 -16.05 26.70 -13.23
N GLN A 332 -16.46 27.97 -13.32
CA GLN A 332 -15.53 29.09 -13.36
C GLN A 332 -14.66 29.10 -12.08
N GLN A 333 -15.25 28.96 -10.90
CA GLN A 333 -14.51 28.94 -9.64
C GLN A 333 -13.61 27.69 -9.51
N LEU A 334 -14.14 26.50 -9.79
CA LEU A 334 -13.39 25.23 -9.69
C LEU A 334 -12.21 25.17 -10.67
N SER A 335 -12.38 25.73 -11.87
CA SER A 335 -11.32 25.74 -12.89
C SER A 335 -10.08 26.54 -12.46
N ARG A 336 -10.25 27.53 -11.58
CA ARG A 336 -9.16 28.35 -11.02
C ARG A 336 -8.22 27.55 -10.13
N LEU A 337 -8.73 26.50 -9.47
CA LEU A 337 -7.93 25.61 -8.62
C LEU A 337 -6.99 24.70 -9.44
N LYS A 338 -7.27 24.52 -10.74
CA LYS A 338 -6.52 23.63 -11.64
C LYS A 338 -6.31 22.24 -11.01
N LEU A 339 -7.42 21.65 -10.56
CA LEU A 339 -7.42 20.32 -9.95
C LEU A 339 -7.01 19.28 -10.99
N ARG A 340 -6.08 18.40 -10.62
CA ARG A 340 -5.61 17.29 -11.47
C ARG A 340 -5.46 15.99 -10.70
N TYR A 341 -5.50 14.88 -11.43
CA TYR A 341 -5.00 13.61 -10.92
C TYR A 341 -3.47 13.69 -10.75
N PHE A 342 -2.95 12.93 -9.79
CA PHE A 342 -1.51 12.63 -9.74
C PHE A 342 -1.13 11.83 -10.97
N SER A 343 -0.01 12.16 -11.61
CA SER A 343 0.49 11.37 -12.74
C SER A 343 0.85 9.95 -12.27
N PRO A 344 0.86 8.95 -13.16
CA PRO A 344 1.35 7.62 -12.83
C PRO A 344 2.77 7.63 -12.25
N ARG A 345 3.64 8.53 -12.74
CA ARG A 345 5.01 8.66 -12.23
C ARG A 345 5.04 9.24 -10.82
N GLU A 346 4.21 10.23 -10.52
CA GLU A 346 4.08 10.78 -9.16
C GLU A 346 3.54 9.73 -8.18
N ILE A 347 2.55 8.93 -8.57
CA ILE A 347 2.06 7.81 -7.74
C ILE A 347 3.17 6.79 -7.52
N ALA A 348 3.93 6.44 -8.57
CA ALA A 348 5.05 5.51 -8.46
C ALA A 348 6.14 6.06 -7.51
N ASN A 349 6.42 7.37 -7.54
CA ASN A 349 7.33 8.03 -6.58
C ASN A 349 6.82 7.86 -5.13
N ILE A 350 5.54 8.17 -4.89
CA ILE A 350 4.90 8.02 -3.58
C ILE A 350 4.92 6.56 -3.11
N MET A 351 4.83 5.61 -4.03
CA MET A 351 4.92 4.17 -3.74
C MET A 351 6.37 3.67 -3.57
N GLY A 352 7.38 4.54 -3.70
CA GLY A 352 8.78 4.20 -3.50
C GLY A 352 9.46 3.52 -4.69
N PHE A 353 8.82 3.49 -5.87
CA PHE A 353 9.48 3.00 -7.07
C PHE A 353 10.63 3.92 -7.48
N PRO A 354 11.80 3.37 -7.86
CA PRO A 354 12.96 4.19 -8.18
C PRO A 354 12.73 5.06 -9.43
N LYS A 355 13.56 6.09 -9.59
CA LYS A 355 13.48 7.03 -10.73
C LYS A 355 13.61 6.35 -12.09
N HIS A 356 14.34 5.24 -12.17
CA HIS A 356 14.51 4.48 -13.42
C HIS A 356 13.33 3.54 -13.74
N PHE A 357 12.39 3.33 -12.81
CA PHE A 357 11.16 2.60 -13.11
C PHE A 357 10.37 3.36 -14.18
N THR A 358 10.04 2.68 -15.27
CA THR A 358 9.29 3.28 -16.38
C THR A 358 8.25 2.31 -16.93
N PHE A 359 7.27 2.86 -17.64
CA PHE A 359 6.26 2.09 -18.36
C PHE A 359 6.67 1.97 -19.84
N PRO A 360 6.41 0.83 -20.50
CA PRO A 360 6.46 0.75 -21.96
C PRO A 360 5.50 1.75 -22.62
N GLU A 361 5.88 2.29 -23.77
CA GLU A 361 5.11 3.34 -24.48
C GLU A 361 3.68 2.92 -24.85
N ASN A 362 3.45 1.62 -25.07
CA ASN A 362 2.13 1.08 -25.42
C ASN A 362 1.17 0.94 -24.22
N ILE A 363 1.61 1.21 -22.99
CA ILE A 363 0.77 1.11 -21.80
C ILE A 363 0.04 2.43 -21.56
N SER A 364 -1.27 2.43 -21.75
CA SER A 364 -2.11 3.61 -21.51
C SER A 364 -2.10 4.07 -20.06
N THR A 365 -2.31 5.37 -19.81
CA THR A 365 -2.41 5.96 -18.45
C THR A 365 -3.41 5.21 -17.56
N LYS A 366 -4.55 4.76 -18.12
CA LYS A 366 -5.54 3.96 -17.39
C LYS A 366 -4.99 2.62 -16.92
N GLN A 367 -4.20 1.95 -17.77
CA GLN A 367 -3.53 0.70 -17.38
C GLN A 367 -2.46 0.97 -16.32
N GLN A 368 -1.68 2.07 -16.44
CA GLN A 368 -0.67 2.46 -15.47
C GLN A 368 -1.28 2.68 -14.07
N TYR A 369 -2.38 3.44 -13.95
CA TYR A 369 -3.09 3.59 -12.67
C TYR A 369 -3.59 2.26 -12.11
N ARG A 370 -4.12 1.39 -12.98
CA ARG A 370 -4.64 0.09 -12.55
C ARG A 370 -3.55 -0.78 -11.92
N VAL A 371 -2.37 -0.85 -12.54
CA VAL A 371 -1.26 -1.68 -12.03
C VAL A 371 -0.61 -1.05 -10.80
N LEU A 372 -0.45 0.27 -10.73
CA LEU A 372 0.03 0.97 -9.54
C LEU A 372 -0.91 0.79 -8.36
N GLY A 373 -2.23 0.94 -8.59
CA GLY A 373 -3.23 0.74 -7.55
C GLY A 373 -3.23 -0.66 -6.94
N ASN A 374 -2.85 -1.67 -7.73
CA ASN A 374 -2.66 -3.06 -7.28
C ASN A 374 -1.27 -3.35 -6.70
N SER A 375 -0.32 -2.42 -6.80
CA SER A 375 1.05 -2.62 -6.35
C SER A 375 1.19 -2.45 -4.82
N LEU A 376 2.41 -2.29 -4.34
CA LEU A 376 2.75 -2.14 -2.92
C LEU A 376 3.62 -0.89 -2.71
N ASN A 377 3.93 -0.58 -1.46
CA ASN A 377 4.93 0.45 -1.15
C ASN A 377 6.31 -0.22 -0.99
N VAL A 378 7.24 0.14 -1.87
CA VAL A 378 8.58 -0.47 -1.99
C VAL A 378 9.37 -0.29 -0.68
N HIS A 379 9.39 0.93 -0.13
CA HIS A 379 10.12 1.25 1.10
C HIS A 379 9.64 0.43 2.31
N VAL A 380 8.32 0.26 2.46
CA VAL A 380 7.74 -0.57 3.54
C VAL A 380 8.21 -2.01 3.42
N VAL A 381 8.10 -2.60 2.23
CA VAL A 381 8.49 -3.99 2.00
C VAL A 381 9.99 -4.17 2.12
N ALA A 382 10.80 -3.23 1.64
CA ALA A 382 12.26 -3.27 1.75
C ALA A 382 12.70 -3.33 3.22
N ARG A 383 12.06 -2.53 4.09
CA ARG A 383 12.30 -2.57 5.53
C ARG A 383 11.91 -3.91 6.15
N LEU A 384 10.78 -4.50 5.74
CA LEU A 384 10.36 -5.82 6.20
C LEU A 384 11.29 -6.95 5.73
N ILE A 385 11.80 -6.89 4.49
CA ILE A 385 12.78 -7.85 3.97
C ILE A 385 14.07 -7.77 4.80
N HIS A 386 14.54 -6.55 5.10
CA HIS A 386 15.71 -6.36 5.96
C HIS A 386 15.50 -6.98 7.35
N ILE A 387 14.34 -6.74 7.98
CA ILE A 387 13.98 -7.33 9.28
C ILE A 387 13.88 -8.87 9.22
N LEU A 388 13.37 -9.41 8.12
CA LEU A 388 13.18 -10.86 7.94
C LEU A 388 14.51 -11.60 7.79
N VAL A 389 15.49 -11.00 7.11
CA VAL A 389 16.78 -11.63 6.80
C VAL A 389 17.82 -11.40 7.89
N SER A 390 17.76 -10.26 8.58
CA SER A 390 18.52 -10.02 9.82
C SER A 390 18.20 -11.10 10.85
#